data_AF-C0QCT2-F1
#
_entry.id   AF-C0QCT2-F1
#
_cell.length_a   1.000
_cell.length_b   1.000
_cell.length_c   1.000
_cell.angle_alpha   90.00
_cell.angle_beta   90.00
_cell.angle_gamma   90.00
#
_symmetry.space_group_name_H-M   'P 1'
#
loop_
_entity.id
_entity.type
_entity.pdbx_description
1 polymer ?
#
loop_
_entity_poly.entity_id
_entity_poly.type
_entity_poly.pdbx_seq_one_letter_code
_entity_poly.pdbx_strand_id
1 'polypeptide(L)' 'MTEESTTNECADPTQSLNIKIPCVLAERIERYAKENGSTVTGVMIEALDKFLRTTD' A
#
# COMPACT_ATOMS: atom_id res chain seq x y z
N MET A 1 -8.40 -10.30 34.34
CA MET A 1 -6.98 -10.23 33.95
C MET A 1 -6.94 -10.59 32.48
N THR A 2 -7.12 -9.58 31.62
CA THR A 2 -6.08 -8.79 30.93
C THR A 2 -5.46 -9.57 29.77
N GLU A 3 -5.72 -9.01 28.59
CA GLU A 3 -5.08 -9.22 27.28
C GLU A 3 -5.45 -10.51 26.56
N GLU A 4 -6.62 -10.45 25.89
CA GLU A 4 -6.82 -11.20 24.65
C GLU A 4 -5.64 -10.86 23.75
N SER A 5 -4.77 -11.86 23.59
CA SER A 5 -3.60 -11.81 22.73
C SER A 5 -4.00 -11.18 21.41
N THR A 6 -3.35 -10.07 21.07
CA THR A 6 -3.35 -9.53 19.71
C THR A 6 -3.14 -10.71 18.77
N THR A 7 -4.22 -11.18 18.16
CA THR A 7 -4.20 -12.18 17.11
C THR A 7 -3.15 -11.72 16.13
N ASN A 8 -2.22 -12.61 15.78
CA ASN A 8 -1.12 -12.31 14.87
C ASN A 8 -1.73 -11.92 13.50
N GLU A 9 -2.10 -10.65 13.32
CA GLU A 9 -2.95 -10.19 12.21
C GLU A 9 -2.23 -10.32 10.85
N CYS A 10 -0.94 -10.66 10.85
CA CYS A 10 -0.13 -10.98 9.67
C CYS A 10 0.44 -12.41 9.72
N ALA A 11 -0.37 -13.42 10.08
CA ALA A 11 0.04 -14.82 9.95
C ALA A 11 0.43 -15.19 8.50
N ASP A 12 -0.18 -14.52 7.52
CA ASP A 12 0.34 -14.39 6.15
C ASP A 12 1.07 -13.03 6.05
N PRO A 13 2.34 -12.99 5.61
CA PRO A 13 3.09 -11.74 5.47
C PRO A 13 2.50 -10.80 4.40
N THR A 14 1.52 -11.27 3.62
CA THR A 14 0.87 -10.51 2.55
C THR A 14 -0.65 -10.52 2.73
N GLN A 15 -1.29 -9.38 2.46
CA GLN A 15 -2.74 -9.27 2.41
C GLN A 15 -3.16 -8.57 1.12
N SER A 16 -4.30 -8.99 0.58
CA SER A 16 -4.88 -8.35 -0.60
C SER A 16 -5.72 -7.14 -0.20
N LEU A 17 -5.43 -5.98 -0.78
CA LEU A 17 -6.18 -4.76 -0.59
C LEU A 17 -6.86 -4.36 -1.90
N ASN A 18 -8.19 -4.26 -1.90
CA ASN A 18 -8.96 -3.75 -3.05
C ASN A 18 -9.59 -2.40 -2.68
N ILE A 19 -9.14 -1.33 -3.36
CA ILE A 19 -9.62 0.03 -3.13
C ILE A 19 -10.09 0.66 -4.44
N LYS A 20 -11.11 1.51 -4.35
CA LYS A 20 -11.52 2.39 -5.45
C LYS A 20 -10.84 3.74 -5.26
N ILE A 21 -10.11 4.18 -6.28
CA ILE A 21 -9.44 5.48 -6.30
C ILE A 21 -9.99 6.35 -7.44
N PRO A 22 -9.84 7.69 -7.36
CA PRO A 22 -10.20 8.57 -8.47
C PRO A 22 -9.48 8.16 -9.76
N CYS A 23 -10.18 8.21 -10.90
CA CYS A 23 -9.65 7.82 -12.21
C CYS A 23 -8.34 8.55 -12.55
N VAL A 24 -8.28 9.87 -12.31
CA VAL A 24 -7.08 10.68 -12.53
C VAL A 24 -5.90 10.22 -11.68
N LEU A 25 -6.15 9.70 -10.47
CA LEU A 25 -5.09 9.15 -9.63
C LEU A 25 -4.58 7.82 -10.18
N ALA A 26 -5.47 6.95 -10.65
CA ALA A 26 -5.08 5.71 -11.31
C ALA A 26 -4.20 5.97 -12.54
N GLU A 27 -4.60 6.90 -13.41
CA GLU A 27 -3.81 7.31 -14.59
C GLU A 27 -2.43 7.85 -14.22
N ARG A 28 -2.33 8.61 -13.12
CA ARG A 28 -1.05 9.13 -12.63
C ARG A 28 -0.13 8.01 -12.15
N ILE A 29 -0.67 7.03 -11.42
CA ILE A 29 0.10 5.87 -10.94
C ILE A 29 0.59 5.03 -12.12
N GLU A 30 -0.29 4.73 -13.08
CA GLU A 30 0.05 3.96 -14.28
C GLU A 30 1.14 4.63 -15.11
N ARG A 31 1.02 5.94 -15.33
CA ARG A 31 2.02 6.71 -16.07
C ARG A 31 3.37 6.69 -15.37
N TYR A 32 3.39 6.97 -14.07
CA TYR A 32 4.61 6.96 -13.28
C TYR A 32 5.27 5.58 -13.30
N ALA A 33 4.49 4.51 -13.12
CA ALA A 33 5.00 3.14 -13.19
C ALA A 33 5.67 2.85 -14.54
N LYS A 34 5.00 3.20 -15.65
CA LYS A 34 5.53 3.01 -17.01
C LYS A 34 6.82 3.79 -17.26
N GLU A 35 6.86 5.06 -16.88
CA GLU A 35 8.02 5.94 -17.11
C GLU A 35 9.26 5.49 -16.31
N ASN A 36 9.06 4.86 -15.15
CA ASN A 36 10.14 4.45 -14.25
C ASN A 36 10.44 2.93 -14.30
N GLY A 37 9.83 2.18 -15.22
CA GLY A 37 10.02 0.73 -15.32
C GLY A 37 9.54 -0.04 -14.08
N SER A 38 8.55 0.49 -13.36
CA SER A 38 7.95 -0.09 -12.15
C SER A 38 6.55 -0.67 -12.43
N THR A 39 5.92 -1.24 -11.41
CA THR A 39 4.55 -1.74 -11.46
C THR A 39 3.61 -0.82 -10.69
N VAL A 40 2.32 -0.77 -11.05
CA VAL A 40 1.30 -0.02 -10.32
C VAL A 40 1.29 -0.40 -8.83
N THR A 41 1.39 -1.70 -8.54
CA THR A 41 1.49 -2.23 -7.18
C THR A 41 2.73 -1.74 -6.45
N GLY A 42 3.90 -1.78 -7.09
CA GLY A 42 5.14 -1.28 -6.50
C GLY A 42 5.07 0.20 -6.14
N VAL A 43 4.56 1.02 -7.06
CA VAL A 43 4.35 2.46 -6.82
C VAL A 43 3.39 2.70 -5.66
N MET A 44 2.28 1.95 -5.59
CA MET A 44 1.34 2.06 -4.47
C MET A 44 1.96 1.67 -3.13
N ILE A 45 2.71 0.57 -3.07
CA ILE A 45 3.38 0.12 -1.84
C ILE A 45 4.40 1.16 -1.38
N GLU A 46 5.25 1.66 -2.28
CA GLU A 46 6.25 2.68 -1.95
C GLU A 46 5.62 3.99 -1.48
N ALA A 47 4.53 4.42 -2.13
CA ALA A 47 3.82 5.63 -1.74
C ALA A 47 3.19 5.50 -0.34
N LEU A 48 2.58 4.34 -0.04
CA LEU A 48 2.00 4.05 1.27
C LEU A 48 3.08 3.93 2.35
N ASP A 49 4.15 3.18 2.09
CA ASP A 49 5.28 3.04 3.02
C ASP A 49 5.92 4.40 3.33
N LYS A 50 6.15 5.23 2.31
CA LYS A 50 6.66 6.59 2.48
C LYS A 50 5.70 7.45 3.31
N PHE A 51 4.41 7.44 2.99
CA PHE A 51 3.40 8.21 3.72
C PHE A 51 3.35 7.80 5.21
N LEU A 52 3.32 6.50 5.50
CA LEU A 52 3.22 5.96 6.86
C LEU A 52 4.51 6.10 7.68
N ARG A 53 5.68 6.14 7.03
CA ARG A 53 6.96 6.39 7.70
C ARG A 53 7.20 7.86 8.03
N THR A 54 6.42 8.76 7.44
CA THR A 54 6.52 10.19 7.76
C THR A 54 5.94 10.38 9.16
N THR A 55 6.80 10.29 10.17
CA THR A 55 6.49 10.68 11.55
C THR A 55 6.67 12.18 11.61
N ASP A 56 5.58 12.93 11.82
CA ASP A 56 5.69 14.29 12.35
C ASP A 56 6.35 14.27 13.73
#